data_AF-C2CH74-F1
#
_entry.id   AF-C2CH74-F1
#
_cell.length_a   1.000
_cell.length_b   1.000
_cell.length_c   1.000
_cell.angle_alpha   90.00
_cell.angle_beta   90.00
_cell.angle_gamma   90.00
#
_symmetry.space_group_name_H-M   'P 1'
#
loop_
_entity.id
_entity.type
_entity.pdbx_description
1 polymer ?
#
loop_
_entity_poly.entity_id
_entity_poly.type
_entity_poly.pdbx_seq_one_letter_code
_entity_poly.pdbx_strand_id
1 'polypeptide(L)'
;MALIIDKVKKIYKQGEIEVKAVNDVSFTVKEGEFLSIIGDSGSGDSDIMMTDTINPLKSKFKGFHKTFKQDDLGLSLSSFLLN
;
A
#
# COMPACT_ATOMS: atom_id res chain seq x y z
N MET A 1 21.62 1.31 10.09
CA MET A 1 21.21 1.17 8.66
C MET A 1 19.90 1.92 8.42
N ALA A 2 19.50 2.24 7.19
CA ALA A 2 18.20 2.89 6.90
C ALA A 2 17.56 2.35 5.63
N LEU A 3 16.23 2.21 5.64
CA LEU A 3 15.41 1.97 4.46
C LEU A 3 14.99 3.32 3.87
N ILE A 4 15.31 3.54 2.60
CA ILE A 4 14.96 4.77 1.88
C ILE A 4 13.94 4.40 0.80
N ILE A 5 12.79 5.06 0.85
CA ILE A 5 11.73 4.99 -0.16
C ILE A 5 11.64 6.36 -0.81
N ASP A 6 11.80 6.43 -2.13
CA ASP A 6 11.80 7.71 -2.85
C ASP A 6 10.84 7.69 -4.03
N LYS A 7 9.95 8.69 -4.07
CA LYS A 7 9.06 9.04 -5.18
C LYS A 7 8.24 7.87 -5.72
N VAL A 8 7.73 7.04 -4.81
CA VAL A 8 6.92 5.89 -5.18
C VAL A 8 5.59 6.36 -5.76
N LYS A 9 5.18 5.67 -6.84
CA LYS A 9 3.93 5.93 -7.56
C LYS A 9 3.21 4.62 -7.84
N LYS A 10 1.87 4.67 -7.81
CA LYS A 10 0.98 3.59 -8.21
C LYS A 10 -0.19 4.23 -8.95
N ILE A 11 -0.36 3.83 -10.21
CA ILE A 11 -1.46 4.30 -11.04
C ILE A 11 -2.25 3.08 -11.49
N TYR A 12 -3.54 3.05 -11.18
CA TYR A 12 -4.47 2.09 -11.74
C TYR A 12 -5.06 2.66 -13.02
N LYS A 13 -5.14 1.84 -14.07
CA LYS A 13 -5.76 2.19 -15.34
C LYS A 13 -7.00 1.34 -15.54
N GLN A 14 -8.13 1.99 -15.77
CA GLN A 14 -9.39 1.34 -16.12
C GLN A 14 -9.96 2.00 -17.38
N GLY A 15 -9.67 1.39 -18.53
CA GLY A 15 -9.94 2.01 -19.83
C GLY A 15 -9.12 3.30 -19.99
N GLU A 16 -9.81 4.41 -20.26
CA GLU A 16 -9.18 5.74 -20.40
C GLU A 16 -8.99 6.46 -19.05
N ILE A 17 -9.55 5.93 -17.96
CA ILE A 17 -9.46 6.55 -16.64
C ILE A 17 -8.16 6.12 -15.96
N GLU A 18 -7.39 7.10 -15.49
CA GLU A 18 -6.22 6.89 -14.64
C GLU A 18 -6.49 7.36 -13.22
N VAL A 19 -6.28 6.46 -12.24
CA VAL A 19 -6.39 6.76 -10.81
C VAL A 19 -5.01 6.67 -10.19
N LYS A 20 -4.51 7.80 -9.67
CA LYS A 20 -3.23 7.88 -8.95
C LYS A 20 -3.43 7.48 -7.49
N ALA A 21 -3.36 6.18 -7.19
CA ALA A 21 -3.50 5.66 -5.83
C ALA A 21 -2.31 6.01 -4.92
N VAL A 22 -1.12 6.12 -5.49
CA VAL A 22 0.08 6.65 -4.79
C VAL A 22 0.75 7.64 -5.73
N ASN A 23 1.03 8.84 -5.23
CA ASN A 23 1.55 9.93 -6.05
C ASN A 23 2.76 10.60 -5.39
N ASP A 24 3.96 10.15 -5.78
CA ASP A 24 5.25 10.77 -5.43
C ASP A 24 5.56 10.74 -3.92
N VAL A 25 5.34 9.59 -3.28
CA VAL A 25 5.58 9.43 -1.84
C VAL A 25 7.04 9.06 -1.57
N SER A 26 7.70 9.82 -0.71
CA SER A 26 9.07 9.56 -0.22
C SER A 26 9.09 9.53 1.31
N PHE A 27 9.82 8.58 1.89
CA PHE A 27 10.10 8.52 3.32
C PHE A 27 11.37 7.70 3.62
N THR A 28 11.92 7.88 4.81
CA THR A 28 13.07 7.10 5.28
C THR A 28 12.75 6.51 6.65
N VAL A 29 13.10 5.24 6.86
CA VAL A 29 12.95 4.54 8.14
C VAL A 29 14.33 4.07 8.58
N LYS A 30 14.81 4.58 9.71
CA LYS A 30 16.09 4.16 10.28
C LYS A 30 15.92 2.88 11.08
N GLU A 31 17.04 2.20 11.30
CA GLU A 31 17.09 1.04 12.18
C GLU A 31 16.58 1.39 13.59
N GLY A 32 15.66 0.57 14.11
CA GLY A 32 14.98 0.80 15.38
C GLY A 32 13.75 1.72 15.31
N GLU A 33 13.46 2.34 14.16
CA GLU A 33 12.25 3.15 13.99
C GLU A 33 11.04 2.29 13.61
N PHE A 34 9.88 2.72 14.10
CA PHE A 34 8.59 2.19 13.72
C PHE A 34 7.86 3.21 12.84
N LEU A 35 7.39 2.77 11.67
CA LEU A 35 6.57 3.57 10.77
C LEU A 35 5.16 3.00 10.70
N SER A 36 4.16 3.86 10.81
CA SER A 36 2.76 3.53 10.55
C SER A 36 2.24 4.39 9.42
N ILE A 37 1.43 3.79 8.55
CA ILE A 37 0.70 4.48 7.47
C ILE A 37 -0.78 4.33 7.81
N ILE A 38 -1.46 5.47 7.93
CA ILE A 38 -2.86 5.56 8.34
C ILE A 38 -3.59 6.62 7.50
N GLY A 39 -4.84 6.35 7.20
CA GLY A 39 -5.66 7.13 6.28
C GLY A 39 -7.05 6.50 6.14
N ASP A 40 -7.96 7.27 5.56
CA ASP A 40 -9.34 6.83 5.32
C ASP A 40 -9.42 5.80 4.19
N SER A 41 -10.53 5.06 4.13
CA SER A 41 -10.77 4.09 3.06
C SER A 41 -10.64 4.75 1.68
N GLY A 42 -9.74 4.23 0.83
CA GLY A 42 -9.44 4.79 -0.49
C GLY A 42 -8.30 5.83 -0.54
N SER A 43 -7.62 6.14 0.57
CA SER A 43 -6.49 7.09 0.62
C SER A 43 -5.21 6.62 -0.07
N GLY A 44 -5.07 5.31 -0.33
CA GLY A 44 -3.84 4.71 -0.88
C GLY A 44 -2.96 3.99 0.15
N ASP A 45 -3.40 3.84 1.41
CA ASP A 45 -2.65 3.18 2.49
C ASP A 45 -2.26 1.73 2.19
N SER A 46 -3.21 0.96 1.64
CA SER A 46 -2.91 -0.40 1.20
C SER A 46 -2.12 -0.40 -0.11
N ASP A 47 -2.35 0.59 -0.97
CA ASP A 47 -1.74 0.68 -2.29
C ASP A 47 -0.24 0.93 -2.22
N ILE A 48 0.23 1.75 -1.26
CA ILE A 48 1.66 1.98 -1.06
C ILE A 48 2.38 0.67 -0.72
N MET A 49 1.76 -0.19 0.10
CA MET A 49 2.27 -1.52 0.43
C MET A 49 2.26 -2.48 -0.77
N MET A 50 1.43 -2.23 -1.78
CA MET A 50 1.30 -3.03 -3.01
C MET A 50 2.11 -2.47 -4.18
N THR A 51 2.96 -1.47 -3.95
CA THR A 51 3.91 -0.96 -4.95
C THR A 51 5.05 -1.95 -5.15
N ASP A 52 5.61 -2.00 -6.36
CA ASP A 52 6.71 -2.93 -6.70
C ASP A 52 7.99 -2.62 -5.90
N THR A 53 8.12 -1.40 -5.36
CA THR A 53 9.22 -0.99 -4.48
C THR A 53 9.08 -1.58 -3.08
N ILE A 54 7.87 -1.55 -2.49
CA ILE A 54 7.65 -1.96 -1.09
C ILE A 54 7.25 -3.43 -1.00
N ASN A 55 6.51 -3.95 -1.97
CA ASN A 55 5.97 -5.31 -1.92
C ASN A 55 7.05 -6.40 -1.77
N PRO A 56 8.23 -6.35 -2.45
CA PRO A 56 9.30 -7.31 -2.23
C PRO A 56 9.88 -7.26 -0.81
N LEU A 57 9.84 -6.09 -0.16
CA LEU A 57 10.32 -5.91 1.20
C LEU A 57 9.42 -6.60 2.23
N LYS A 58 8.16 -6.93 1.91
CA LYS A 58 7.24 -7.67 2.79
C LYS A 58 7.86 -8.96 3.34
N SER A 59 8.60 -9.68 2.51
CA SER A 59 9.34 -10.88 2.90
C SER A 59 10.41 -10.65 3.97
N LYS A 60 10.92 -9.42 4.09
CA LYS A 60 11.94 -9.01 5.06
C LYS A 60 11.35 -8.54 6.39
N PHE A 61 10.04 -8.24 6.44
CA PHE A 61 9.38 -7.89 7.70
C PHE A 61 9.01 -9.17 8.46
N LYS A 62 9.58 -9.34 9.66
CA LYS A 62 9.17 -10.42 10.59
C LYS A 62 7.78 -10.11 11.14
N GLY A 63 6.75 -10.49 10.38
CA GLY A 63 5.35 -10.29 10.73
C GLY A 63 4.69 -9.21 9.89
N PHE A 64 3.90 -9.62 8.91
CA PHE A 64 2.97 -8.74 8.22
C PHE A 64 1.57 -9.05 8.74
N HIS A 65 0.96 -8.11 9.46
CA HIS A 65 -0.41 -8.21 9.93
C HIS A 65 -1.22 -7.07 9.30
N LYS A 66 -2.21 -7.43 8.47
CA LYS A 66 -3.15 -6.47 7.89
C LYS A 66 -4.51 -6.70 8.54
N THR A 67 -4.98 -5.71 9.29
CA THR A 67 -6.33 -5.71 9.86
C THR A 67 -7.23 -4.89 8.94
N PHE A 68 -8.29 -5.52 8.41
CA PHE A 68 -9.31 -4.81 7.64
C PHE A 68 -10.43 -4.38 8.58
N LYS A 69 -10.91 -3.14 8.45
CA LYS A 69 -12.16 -2.74 9.11
C LYS A 69 -13.32 -3.27 8.29
N GLN A 70 -14.39 -3.68 8.95
CA GLN A 70 -15.54 -4.32 8.31
C GLN A 70 -16.21 -3.44 7.24
N ASP A 71 -16.06 -2.12 7.34
CA ASP A 71 -16.56 -1.15 6.36
C ASP A 71 -15.74 -1.12 5.05
N ASP A 72 -14.49 -1.59 5.06
CA ASP A 72 -13.64 -1.74 3.86
C ASP A 72 -14.05 -2.95 3.00
N LEU A 73 -14.87 -3.85 3.54
CA LEU A 73 -15.38 -5.05 2.86
C LEU A 73 -16.64 -4.77 2.02
N GLY A 74 -17.04 -3.50 1.90
CA GLY A 74 -18.15 -3.06 1.04
C GLY A 74 -17.96 -3.33 -0.46
N LEU A 75 -16.73 -3.67 -0.88
CA LEU A 75 -16.47 -4.29 -2.18
C LEU A 75 -16.52 -5.81 -2.01
N SER A 76 -17.74 -6.33 -2.20
CA SER A 76 -18.14 -7.72 -2.38
C SER A 76 -17.00 -8.74 -2.51
N LEU A 77 -17.04 -9.79 -1.68
CA LEU A 77 -16.28 -11.05 -1.82
C LEU A 77 -16.26 -11.59 -3.27
N SER A 78 -17.25 -11.24 -4.10
CA SER A 78 -17.25 -11.58 -5.53
C SER A 78 -16.05 -11.02 -6.30
N SER A 79 -15.57 -9.81 -5.97
CA SER A 79 -14.44 -9.18 -6.67
C SER A 79 -13.09 -9.80 -6.30
N PHE A 80 -13.00 -10.43 -5.14
CA PHE A 80 -11.80 -11.11 -4.64
C PHE A 80 -11.71 -12.58 -5.11
N LEU A 81 -12.85 -13.20 -5.42
CA LEU A 81 -12.94 -14.59 -5.90
C LEU A 81 -12.90 -14.71 -7.44
N LEU A 82 -12.83 -13.60 -8.17
CA LEU A 82 -12.87 -13.56 -9.64
C LEU A 82 -11.52 -13.26 -10.32
N ASN A 83 -10.41 -13.27 -9.58
CA ASN A 83 -9.04 -13.28 -10.12
C ASN A 83 -8.29 -14.53 -9.67
#